data_AF-A0A2N9LQ41-F1
#
_entry.id   AF-A0A2N9LQ41-F1
#
_cell.length_a   1.000
_cell.length_b   1.000
_cell.length_c   1.000
_cell.angle_alpha   90.00
_cell.angle_beta   90.00
_cell.angle_gamma   90.00
#
_symmetry.space_group_name_H-M   'P 1'
#
loop_
_entity.id
_entity.type
_entity.pdbx_description
1 polymer ?
#
loop_
_entity_poly.entity_id
_entity_poly.type
_entity_poly.pdbx_seq_one_letter_code
_entity_poly.pdbx_strand_id
1 'polypeptide(L)' 'MANTVPVIGIETSELRWIRMLVSLLRHSDPSVPELARQALLYLTEAAGRRGEPQTEPLDYTG' A
#
# COMPACT_ATOMS: atom_id res chain seq x y z
N MET A 1 -5.60 29.36 -1.60
CA MET A 1 -6.39 28.44 -2.44
C MET A 1 -5.49 27.27 -2.83
N ALA A 2 -5.83 26.04 -2.42
CA ALA A 2 -5.05 24.87 -2.79
C ALA A 2 -5.31 24.54 -4.26
N ASN A 3 -4.29 24.68 -5.11
CA ASN A 3 -4.38 24.41 -6.53
C ASN A 3 -4.45 22.88 -6.73
N THR A 4 -5.65 22.34 -6.88
CA THR A 4 -5.87 20.91 -7.11
C THR A 4 -5.67 20.63 -8.60
N VAL A 5 -4.46 20.21 -8.96
CA VAL A 5 -4.17 19.72 -10.31
C VAL A 5 -4.86 18.36 -10.48
N PRO A 6 -5.77 18.18 -11.46
CA PRO A 6 -6.39 16.90 -11.70
C PRO A 6 -5.34 15.92 -12.23
N VAL A 7 -5.11 14.83 -11.50
CA VAL A 7 -4.28 13.72 -11.95
C VAL A 7 -5.22 12.62 -12.43
N ILE A 8 -5.20 12.32 -13.72
CA ILE A 8 -6.05 11.28 -14.32
C ILE A 8 -5.71 9.94 -13.65
N GLY A 9 -6.75 9.25 -13.14
CA GLY A 9 -6.62 7.92 -12.53
C GLY A 9 -6.30 7.91 -11.04
N ILE A 10 -6.37 9.05 -10.34
CA ILE A 10 -6.18 9.12 -8.88
C ILE A 10 -7.38 9.81 -8.23
N GLU A 11 -8.02 9.13 -7.30
CA GLU A 11 -9.11 9.68 -6.51
C GLU A 11 -8.59 10.71 -5.50
N THR A 12 -9.43 11.69 -5.17
CA THR A 12 -9.01 12.78 -4.25
C THR A 12 -8.66 12.26 -2.85
N SER A 13 -9.29 11.16 -2.43
CA SER A 13 -8.98 10.46 -1.18
C SER A 13 -7.60 9.80 -1.20
N GLU A 14 -7.15 9.31 -2.35
CA GLU A 14 -5.84 8.66 -2.53
C GLU A 14 -4.70 9.68 -2.50
N LEU A 15 -4.93 10.91 -2.96
CA LEU A 15 -3.94 11.99 -2.90
C LEU A 15 -3.46 12.26 -1.47
N ARG A 16 -4.32 12.11 -0.46
CA ARG A 16 -3.92 12.26 0.95
C ARG A 16 -2.87 11.22 1.33
N TRP A 17 -3.10 9.97 0.95
CA TRP A 17 -2.20 8.85 1.23
C TRP A 17 -0.89 8.99 0.47
N ILE A 18 -0.93 9.37 -0.81
CA ILE A 18 0.26 9.60 -1.64
C ILE A 18 1.13 10.72 -1.04
N ARG A 19 0.54 11.84 -0.61
CA ARG A 19 1.30 12.93 0.02
C ARG A 19 1.99 12.50 1.30
N MET A 20 1.30 11.72 2.13
CA MET A 20 1.89 11.16 3.34
C MET A 20 3.04 10.21 3.02
N LEU A 21 2.88 9.35 2.01
CA LEU A 21 3.92 8.43 1.56
C LEU A 21 5.17 9.19 1.08
N VAL A 22 4.98 10.23 0.26
CA VAL A 22 6.06 11.11 -0.21
C VAL A 22 6.75 11.82 0.97
N SER A 23 6.00 12.23 1.99
CA SER A 23 6.57 12.84 3.20
C SER A 23 7.45 11.86 3.98
N LEU A 24 7.03 10.60 4.11
CA LEU A 24 7.81 9.56 4.78
C LEU A 24 9.08 9.21 4.00
N LEU A 25 8.98 9.11 2.67
CA LEU A 25 10.12 8.78 1.81
C LEU A 25 11.16 9.90 1.70
N ARG A 26 10.78 11.16 1.99
CA ARG A 26 11.68 12.33 1.97
C ARG A 26 12.14 12.75 3.36
N HIS A 27 11.88 11.93 4.37
CA HIS A 27 12.24 12.25 5.74
C HIS A 27 13.77 12.33 5.90
N SER A 28 14.24 13.23 6.77
CA SER A 28 15.67 13.50 7.00
C SER A 28 16.39 12.35 7.71
N ASP A 29 15.68 11.68 8.62
CA ASP A 29 16.13 10.43 9.23
C ASP A 29 16.11 9.29 8.19
N PRO A 30 17.24 8.64 7.91
CA PRO A 30 17.34 7.58 6.91
C PRO A 30 16.59 6.29 7.28
N SER A 31 16.25 6.06 8.55
CA SER A 31 15.47 4.89 8.97
C SER A 31 14.01 4.96 8.52
N VAL A 32 13.44 6.16 8.46
CA VAL A 32 12.04 6.39 8.08
C VAL A 32 11.73 6.02 6.63
N PRO A 33 12.49 6.45 5.60
CA PRO A 33 12.24 6.05 4.22
C PRO A 33 12.43 4.55 4.01
N GLU A 34 13.41 3.92 4.67
CA GLU A 34 13.60 2.47 4.54
C GLU A 34 12.46 1.69 5.19
N LEU A 35 11.98 2.10 6.36
CA LEU A 35 10.80 1.51 7.00
C LEU A 35 9.56 1.62 6.11
N ALA A 36 9.33 2.81 5.52
CA ALA A 36 8.21 3.01 4.59
C ALA A 36 8.33 2.10 3.36
N ARG A 37 9.54 1.91 2.82
CA ARG A 37 9.80 1.00 1.71
C ARG A 37 9.48 -0.45 2.07
N GLN A 38 9.93 -0.92 3.23
CA GLN A 38 9.68 -2.28 3.70
C GLN A 38 8.18 -2.53 3.96
N ALA A 39 7.49 -1.56 4.55
CA ALA A 39 6.05 -1.65 4.78
C ALA A 39 5.27 -1.75 3.47
N LEU A 40 5.66 -0.99 2.43
CA LEU A 40 5.06 -1.07 1.11
C LEU A 40 5.25 -2.44 0.46
N LEU A 41 6.47 -2.99 0.51
CA LEU A 41 6.74 -4.34 -0.01
C LEU A 41 5.91 -5.40 0.68
N TYR A 42 5.83 -5.34 2.01
CA TYR A 42 5.00 -6.25 2.81
C TYR A 42 3.52 -6.16 2.41
N LEU A 43 2.99 -4.95 2.25
CA LEU A 43 1.60 -4.75 1.85
C LEU A 43 1.33 -5.26 0.42
N THR A 44 2.27 -5.08 -0.52
CA THR A 44 2.15 -5.61 -1.88
C THR A 44 2.11 -7.14 -1.87
N GLU A 45 2.97 -7.78 -1.08
CA GLU A 45 2.99 -9.23 -0.94
C GLU A 45 1.71 -9.76 -0.29
N ALA A 46 1.25 -9.11 0.79
CA ALA A 46 0.01 -9.47 1.46
C ALA A 46 -1.23 -9.29 0.56
N ALA A 47 -1.26 -8.24 -0.27
CA ALA A 47 -2.32 -8.02 -1.24
C ALA A 47 -2.36 -9.12 -2.31
N GLY A 48 -1.19 -9.61 -2.77
CA GLY A 48 -1.10 -10.73 -3.71
C GLY A 48 -1.65 -12.04 -3.13
N ARG A 49 -1.36 -12.32 -1.85
CA ARG A 49 -1.85 -13.55 -1.16
C ARG A 49 -3.35 -13.54 -0.89
N ARG A 50 -3.97 -12.36 -0.73
CA ARG A 50 -5.41 -12.26 -0.43
C ARG A 50 -6.31 -12.59 -1.64
N GLY A 51 -5.74 -12.69 -2.84
CA GLY A 51 -6.42 -13.08 -4.07
C GLY A 51 -6.49 -14.59 -4.31
N GLU A 52 -5.76 -15.41 -3.54
CA GLU A 52 -5.85 -16.86 -3.63
C GLU A 52 -7.00 -17.35 -2.72
N PRO A 53 -8.10 -17.89 -3.28
CA PRO A 53 -9.08 -18.59 -2.45
C PRO A 53 -8.34 -19.75 -1.78
N GLN A 54 -8.23 -19.70 -0.46
CA GLN A 54 -7.76 -20.81 0.36
C GLN A 54 -8.72 -21.97 0.10
N THR A 55 -8.36 -22.80 -0.88
CA THR A 55 -9.03 -24.07 -1.08
C THR A 55 -8.46 -24.98 -0.01
N GLU A 56 -9.01 -24.87 1.21
CA GLU A 56 -8.84 -25.92 2.19
C GLU A 56 -9.36 -27.20 1.54
N PRO A 57 -8.55 -28.27 1.40
CA PRO A 57 -9.08 -29.57 1.05
C PRO A 57 -9.97 -29.97 2.22
N LEU A 58 -11.29 -29.83 2.04
CA LEU A 58 -12.28 -30.40 2.93
C LEU A 58 -12.07 -31.91 2.90
N ASP A 59 -11.31 -32.40 3.87
CA ASP A 59 -11.01 -33.80 4.07
C ASP A 59 -12.31 -34.48 4.55
N TYR A 60 -13.17 -34.83 3.59
CA TYR A 60 -14.32 -35.68 3.82
C TYR A 60 -13.82 -37.12 3.97
N THR A 61 -13.34 -37.47 5.16
CA THR A 61 -13.23 -38.88 5.55
C THR A 61 -14.55 -39.31 6.17
N GLY A 62 -15.26 -40.17 5.43
CA GLY A 62 -16.46 -40.88 5.86
C GLY A 62 -16.15 -42.22 6.52
#